data_AF-A0A3S1H485-F1
#
_entry.id   AF-A0A3S1H485-F1
#
_cell.length_a   1.000
_cell.length_b   1.000
_cell.length_c   1.000
_cell.angle_alpha   90.00
_cell.angle_beta   90.00
_cell.angle_gamma   90.00
#
_symmetry.space_group_name_H-M   'P 1'
#
loop_
_entity.id
_entity.type
_entity.pdbx_description
1 polymer ?
#
loop_
_entity_poly.entity_id
_entity_poly.type
_entity_poly.pdbx_seq_one_letter_code
_entity_poly.pdbx_strand_id
1 'polypeptide(L)'
;MADISTRRTEAETRLAELRQMQGIALLDDTEFDHSPLNEVEKELAALDAAEGEAVRRQREQAAAAEQQRLANLRETLAIVEENRLEAVDRAEKAARDLCEALKEVRARSADATRLLRVLGVHPAVLLDTYESEFRMSLRFAAAIKPLVGLGRRFGQITFPEARSPYDKPWRAEEQALANPDISRALKGSF
;
A
#
# COMPACT_ATOMS: atom_id res chain seq x y z
N MET A 1 -31.37 -10.46 33.88
CA MET A 1 -30.74 -9.67 34.96
C MET A 1 -31.05 -8.22 34.67
N ALA A 2 -31.69 -7.51 35.60
CA ALA A 2 -31.99 -6.09 35.42
C ALA A 2 -30.67 -5.29 35.28
N ASP A 3 -30.66 -4.32 34.37
CA ASP A 3 -29.54 -3.42 34.13
C ASP A 3 -29.22 -2.63 35.41
N ILE A 4 -27.94 -2.33 35.63
CA ILE A 4 -27.47 -1.60 36.83
C ILE A 4 -28.17 -0.24 36.92
N SER A 5 -28.39 0.41 35.77
CA SER A 5 -29.17 1.65 35.67
C SER A 5 -30.60 1.49 36.18
N THR A 6 -31.30 0.40 35.79
CA THR A 6 -32.68 0.14 36.24
C THR A 6 -32.73 -0.09 37.76
N ARG A 7 -31.78 -0.86 38.29
CA ARG A 7 -31.68 -1.13 39.74
C ARG A 7 -31.35 0.12 40.54
N ARG A 8 -30.52 1.01 40.00
CA ARG A 8 -30.20 2.31 40.60
C ARG A 8 -31.44 3.19 40.69
N THR A 9 -32.20 3.34 39.61
CA THR A 9 -33.44 4.13 39.60
C THR A 9 -34.49 3.59 40.58
N GLU A 10 -34.60 2.27 40.69
CA GLU A 10 -35.48 1.60 41.67
C GLU A 10 -35.02 1.84 43.13
N ALA A 11 -33.71 1.83 43.39
CA ALA A 11 -33.17 2.12 44.72
C ALA A 11 -33.27 3.61 45.08
N GLU A 12 -33.06 4.53 44.13
CA GLU A 12 -33.24 5.97 44.32
C GLU A 12 -34.70 6.33 44.62
N THR A 13 -35.65 5.69 43.92
CA THR A 13 -37.10 5.86 44.19
C THR A 13 -37.45 5.39 45.59
N ARG A 14 -37.00 4.19 45.99
CA ARG A 14 -37.20 3.66 47.36
C ARG A 14 -36.58 4.56 48.43
N LEU A 15 -35.40 5.12 48.18
CA LEU A 15 -34.74 6.04 49.11
C LEU A 15 -35.55 7.34 49.28
N ALA A 16 -36.09 7.89 48.20
CA ALA A 16 -36.92 9.08 48.23
C ALA A 16 -38.21 8.86 49.04
N GLU A 17 -38.88 7.71 48.84
CA GLU A 17 -40.06 7.31 49.60
C GLU A 17 -39.75 7.17 51.11
N LEU A 18 -38.66 6.49 51.47
CA LEU A 18 -38.23 6.33 52.85
C LEU A 18 -37.88 7.66 53.53
N ARG A 19 -37.24 8.58 52.80
CA ARG A 19 -36.95 9.95 53.30
C ARG A 19 -38.21 10.77 53.50
N GLN A 20 -39.21 10.61 52.63
CA GLN A 20 -40.52 11.26 52.81
C GLN A 20 -41.23 10.72 54.05
N MET A 21 -41.23 9.39 54.27
CA MET A 21 -41.80 8.76 55.46
C MET A 21 -41.08 9.19 56.75
N GLN A 22 -39.75 9.32 56.71
CA GLN A 22 -38.96 9.86 57.82
C GLN A 22 -39.38 11.30 58.16
N GLY A 23 -39.59 12.14 57.15
CA GLY A 23 -40.05 13.52 57.33
C GLY A 23 -41.43 13.61 57.96
N ILE A 24 -42.36 12.71 57.58
CA ILE A 24 -43.69 12.61 58.19
C ILE A 24 -43.57 12.18 59.65
N ALA A 25 -42.81 11.11 59.94
CA ALA A 25 -42.64 10.62 61.30
C ALA A 25 -42.04 11.68 62.26
N LEU A 26 -41.11 12.50 61.75
CA LEU A 26 -40.52 13.63 62.49
C LEU A 26 -41.55 14.74 62.80
N LEU A 27 -42.47 15.03 61.88
CA LEU A 27 -43.52 16.03 62.10
C LEU A 27 -44.60 15.54 63.07
N ASP A 28 -44.88 14.24 63.03
CA ASP A 28 -45.91 13.59 63.85
C ASP A 28 -45.39 13.13 65.23
N ASP A 29 -44.12 13.40 65.56
CA ASP A 29 -43.42 12.99 66.80
C ASP A 29 -43.50 11.46 67.05
N THR A 30 -43.33 10.68 65.98
CA THR A 30 -43.35 9.21 66.01
C THR A 30 -41.97 8.63 65.69
N GLU A 31 -41.65 7.47 66.29
CA GLU A 31 -40.38 6.79 66.03
C GLU A 31 -40.31 6.27 64.58
N PHE A 32 -39.18 6.48 63.91
CA PHE A 32 -38.91 5.99 62.57
C PHE A 32 -37.77 4.96 62.58
N ASP A 33 -37.97 3.81 61.96
CA ASP A 33 -36.91 2.81 61.79
C ASP A 33 -35.98 3.22 60.63
N HIS A 34 -34.72 3.54 60.95
CA HIS A 34 -33.70 3.91 59.98
C HIS A 34 -33.06 2.72 59.26
N SER A 35 -33.33 1.47 59.68
CA SER A 35 -32.70 0.28 59.12
C SER A 35 -32.93 0.15 57.60
N PRO A 36 -34.16 0.29 57.08
CA PRO A 36 -34.41 0.23 55.63
C PRO A 36 -33.71 1.33 54.84
N LEU A 37 -33.59 2.54 55.42
CA LEU A 37 -32.90 3.67 54.79
C LEU A 37 -31.41 3.38 54.66
N ASN A 38 -30.79 2.89 55.75
CA ASN A 38 -29.38 2.49 55.76
C ASN A 38 -29.10 1.32 54.79
N GLU A 39 -30.04 0.40 54.61
CA GLU A 39 -29.91 -0.70 53.64
C GLU A 39 -29.91 -0.21 52.20
N VAL A 40 -30.83 0.70 51.85
CA VAL A 40 -30.90 1.27 50.50
C VAL A 40 -29.68 2.16 50.20
N GLU A 41 -29.18 2.92 51.17
CA GLU A 41 -27.94 3.71 51.00
C GLU A 41 -26.71 2.81 50.80
N LYS A 42 -26.62 1.68 51.52
CA LYS A 42 -25.59 0.67 51.28
C LYS A 42 -25.73 0.02 49.90
N GLU A 43 -26.95 -0.26 49.46
CA GLU A 43 -27.22 -0.80 48.12
C GLU A 43 -26.74 0.18 47.04
N LEU A 44 -27.08 1.46 47.14
CA LEU A 44 -26.65 2.50 46.20
C LEU A 44 -25.13 2.66 46.18
N ALA A 45 -24.47 2.67 47.34
CA ALA A 45 -23.01 2.72 47.41
C ALA A 45 -22.35 1.49 46.75
N ALA A 46 -22.95 0.31 46.90
CA ALA A 46 -22.48 -0.91 46.24
C ALA A 46 -22.70 -0.86 44.71
N LEU A 47 -23.81 -0.28 44.24
CA LEU A 47 -24.08 -0.07 42.82
C LEU A 47 -23.09 0.92 42.21
N ASP A 48 -22.81 2.05 42.86
CA ASP A 48 -21.81 3.04 42.41
C ASP A 48 -20.41 2.41 42.32
N ALA A 49 -20.01 1.60 43.31
CA ALA A 49 -18.74 0.87 43.28
C ALA A 49 -18.69 -0.14 42.12
N ALA A 50 -19.80 -0.82 41.84
CA ALA A 50 -19.90 -1.77 40.73
C ALA A 50 -19.83 -1.07 39.35
N GLU A 51 -20.50 0.08 39.18
CA GLU A 51 -20.41 0.91 37.97
C GLU A 51 -18.99 1.42 37.74
N GLY A 52 -18.33 1.94 38.80
CA GLY A 52 -16.95 2.41 38.73
C GLY A 52 -15.97 1.32 38.30
N GLU A 53 -16.11 0.11 38.85
CA GLU A 53 -15.29 -1.04 38.48
C GLU A 53 -15.60 -1.53 37.05
N ALA A 54 -16.87 -1.51 36.62
CA ALA A 54 -17.27 -1.86 35.26
C ALA A 54 -16.63 -0.89 34.24
N VAL A 55 -16.69 0.42 34.50
CA VAL A 55 -16.05 1.45 33.66
C VAL A 55 -14.53 1.28 33.64
N ARG A 56 -13.89 1.00 34.78
CA ARG A 56 -12.44 0.73 34.85
C ARG A 56 -12.07 -0.46 33.94
N ARG A 57 -12.76 -1.59 34.07
CA ARG A 57 -12.53 -2.78 33.22
C ARG A 57 -12.77 -2.50 31.75
N GLN A 58 -13.82 -1.77 31.41
CA GLN A 58 -14.12 -1.41 30.02
C GLN A 58 -12.98 -0.56 29.42
N ARG A 59 -12.45 0.40 30.17
CA ARG A 59 -11.30 1.22 29.73
C ARG A 59 -10.05 0.38 29.55
N GLU A 60 -9.77 -0.54 30.46
CA GLU A 60 -8.61 -1.44 30.37
C GLU A 60 -8.72 -2.38 29.16
N GLN A 61 -9.90 -2.96 28.93
CA GLN A 61 -10.15 -3.80 27.76
C GLN A 61 -10.03 -3.00 26.45
N ALA A 62 -10.58 -1.79 26.39
CA ALA A 62 -10.46 -0.92 25.23
C ALA A 62 -9.00 -0.53 24.96
N ALA A 63 -8.23 -0.19 26.00
CA ALA A 63 -6.82 0.13 25.89
C ALA A 63 -5.99 -1.08 25.41
N ALA A 64 -6.26 -2.28 25.95
CA ALA A 64 -5.59 -3.51 25.54
C ALA A 64 -5.93 -3.87 24.08
N ALA A 65 -7.20 -3.75 23.67
CA ALA A 65 -7.62 -3.98 22.29
C ALA A 65 -6.95 -3.01 21.31
N GLU A 66 -6.85 -1.73 21.68
CA GLU A 66 -6.16 -0.73 20.86
C GLU A 66 -4.65 -1.00 20.76
N GLN A 67 -4.01 -1.37 21.87
CA GLN A 67 -2.60 -1.77 21.86
C GLN A 67 -2.36 -2.97 20.94
N GLN A 68 -3.24 -3.97 20.99
CA GLN A 68 -3.16 -5.14 20.12
C GLN A 68 -3.35 -4.74 18.64
N ARG A 69 -4.30 -3.85 18.35
CA ARG A 69 -4.53 -3.33 17.00
C ARG A 69 -3.28 -2.64 16.46
N LEU A 70 -2.66 -1.78 17.26
CA LEU A 70 -1.42 -1.09 16.89
C LEU A 70 -0.24 -2.04 16.72
N ALA A 71 -0.13 -3.09 17.55
CA ALA A 71 0.89 -4.12 17.39
C ALA A 71 0.74 -4.85 16.05
N ASN A 72 -0.47 -5.29 15.71
CA ASN A 72 -0.76 -5.95 14.44
C ASN A 72 -0.48 -5.02 13.23
N LEU A 73 -0.80 -3.72 13.35
CA LEU A 73 -0.50 -2.75 12.30
C LEU A 73 1.01 -2.55 12.11
N ARG A 74 1.80 -2.54 13.19
CA ARG A 74 3.27 -2.46 13.11
C ARG A 74 3.87 -3.69 12.44
N GLU A 75 3.37 -4.88 12.77
CA GLU A 75 3.79 -6.12 12.12
C GLU A 75 3.44 -6.11 10.62
N THR A 76 2.21 -5.72 10.29
CA THR A 76 1.78 -5.58 8.88
C THR A 76 2.66 -4.58 8.13
N LEU A 77 3.00 -3.45 8.76
CA LEU A 77 3.88 -2.44 8.16
C LEU A 77 5.29 -3.00 7.90
N ALA A 78 5.84 -3.80 8.83
CA ALA A 78 7.14 -4.43 8.62
C ALA A 78 7.13 -5.39 7.42
N ILE A 79 6.07 -6.18 7.26
CA ILE A 79 5.91 -7.09 6.10
C ILE A 79 5.76 -6.29 4.80
N VAL A 80 4.97 -5.22 4.80
CA VAL A 80 4.80 -4.36 3.61
C VAL A 80 6.10 -3.68 3.23
N GLU A 81 6.88 -3.21 4.21
CA GLU A 81 8.18 -2.59 3.97
C GLU A 81 9.19 -3.58 3.39
N GLU A 82 9.25 -4.81 3.90
CA GLU A 82 10.12 -5.85 3.34
C GLU A 82 9.75 -6.13 1.87
N ASN A 83 8.47 -6.33 1.58
CA ASN A 83 7.99 -6.51 0.20
C ASN A 83 8.33 -5.32 -0.71
N ARG A 84 8.30 -4.09 -0.16
CA ARG A 84 8.69 -2.88 -0.89
C ARG A 84 10.19 -2.88 -1.20
N LEU A 85 11.03 -3.27 -0.25
CA LEU A 85 12.49 -3.39 -0.45
C LEU A 85 12.82 -4.48 -1.48
N GLU A 86 12.20 -5.65 -1.40
CA GLU A 86 12.37 -6.71 -2.42
C GLU A 86 11.95 -6.24 -3.82
N ALA A 87 10.89 -5.42 -3.93
CA ALA A 87 10.50 -4.81 -5.20
C ALA A 87 11.53 -3.80 -5.71
N VAL A 88 12.17 -3.03 -4.82
CA VAL A 88 13.26 -2.11 -5.15
C VAL A 88 14.48 -2.88 -5.67
N ASP A 89 14.88 -3.96 -5.02
CA ASP A 89 16.01 -4.80 -5.46
C ASP A 89 15.77 -5.39 -6.86
N ARG A 90 14.55 -5.88 -7.10
CA ARG A 90 14.16 -6.37 -8.44
C ARG A 90 14.19 -5.26 -9.50
N ALA A 91 13.75 -4.04 -9.15
CA ALA A 91 13.80 -2.90 -10.06
C ALA A 91 15.24 -2.49 -10.37
N GLU A 92 16.13 -2.45 -9.37
CA GLU A 92 17.55 -2.16 -9.55
C GLU A 92 18.21 -3.18 -10.47
N LYS A 93 18.00 -4.48 -10.20
CA LYS A 93 18.53 -5.55 -11.04
C LYS A 93 18.06 -5.41 -12.49
N ALA A 94 16.76 -5.20 -12.71
CA ALA A 94 16.22 -5.03 -14.06
C ALA A 94 16.83 -3.81 -14.79
N ALA A 95 17.10 -2.71 -14.07
CA ALA A 95 17.75 -1.54 -14.64
C ALA A 95 19.20 -1.82 -15.06
N ARG A 96 19.95 -2.57 -14.24
CA ARG A 96 21.32 -3.00 -14.58
C ARG A 96 21.34 -3.98 -15.75
N ASP A 97 20.48 -4.99 -15.73
CA ASP A 97 20.35 -5.99 -16.80
C ASP A 97 20.00 -5.32 -18.14
N LEU A 98 19.10 -4.32 -18.12
CA LEU A 98 18.78 -3.51 -19.29
C LEU A 98 20.01 -2.75 -19.81
N CYS A 99 20.79 -2.13 -18.92
CA CYS A 99 21.99 -1.40 -19.32
C CYS A 99 22.99 -2.30 -20.03
N GLU A 100 23.24 -3.49 -19.49
CA GLU A 100 24.14 -4.49 -20.10
C GLU A 100 23.59 -5.00 -21.44
N ALA A 101 22.29 -5.29 -21.53
CA ALA A 101 21.66 -5.69 -22.79
C ALA A 101 21.79 -4.61 -23.88
N LEU A 102 21.59 -3.35 -23.54
CA LEU A 102 21.72 -2.23 -24.49
C LEU A 102 23.18 -2.01 -24.93
N LYS A 103 24.16 -2.19 -24.03
CA LYS A 103 25.58 -2.18 -24.39
C LYS A 103 25.90 -3.29 -25.40
N GLU A 104 25.37 -4.49 -25.19
CA GLU A 104 25.57 -5.60 -26.13
C GLU A 104 24.94 -5.29 -27.50
N VAL A 105 23.70 -4.82 -27.54
CA VAL A 105 23.05 -4.43 -28.81
C VAL A 105 23.92 -3.42 -29.58
N ARG A 106 24.43 -2.39 -28.90
CA ARG A 106 25.33 -1.40 -29.50
C ARG A 106 26.58 -2.05 -30.09
N ALA A 107 27.24 -2.92 -29.34
CA ALA A 107 28.45 -3.60 -29.79
C ALA A 107 28.19 -4.49 -31.02
N ARG A 108 27.12 -5.29 -30.98
CA ARG A 108 26.76 -6.19 -32.10
C ARG A 108 26.34 -5.42 -33.35
N SER A 109 25.61 -4.32 -33.20
CA SER A 109 25.25 -3.43 -34.32
C SER A 109 26.49 -2.83 -34.99
N ALA A 110 27.46 -2.37 -34.20
CA ALA A 110 28.73 -1.84 -34.73
C ALA A 110 29.54 -2.92 -35.47
N ASP A 111 29.62 -4.13 -34.91
CA ASP A 111 30.27 -5.27 -35.55
C ASP A 111 29.61 -5.63 -36.88
N ALA A 112 28.28 -5.72 -36.91
CA ALA A 112 27.54 -6.04 -38.12
C ALA A 112 27.71 -4.96 -39.19
N THR A 113 27.68 -3.68 -38.82
CA THR A 113 27.94 -2.57 -39.74
C THR A 113 29.34 -2.64 -40.34
N ARG A 114 30.36 -2.93 -39.53
CA ARG A 114 31.73 -3.11 -39.99
C ARG A 114 31.83 -4.27 -40.99
N LEU A 115 31.19 -5.40 -40.70
CA LEU A 115 31.15 -6.56 -41.60
C LEU A 115 30.44 -6.24 -42.92
N LEU A 116 29.29 -5.59 -42.88
CA LEU A 116 28.56 -5.18 -44.09
C LEU A 116 29.41 -4.28 -45.00
N ARG A 117 30.15 -3.33 -44.42
CA ARG A 117 31.06 -2.46 -45.17
C ARG A 117 32.23 -3.23 -45.77
N VAL A 118 32.84 -4.16 -45.03
CA VAL A 118 33.92 -5.01 -45.55
C VAL A 118 33.42 -5.89 -46.70
N LEU A 119 32.17 -6.35 -46.62
CA LEU A 119 31.53 -7.12 -47.68
C LEU A 119 31.09 -6.26 -48.87
N GLY A 120 31.14 -4.92 -48.79
CA GLY A 120 30.80 -4.03 -49.92
C GLY A 120 29.36 -3.50 -49.91
N VAL A 121 28.58 -3.74 -48.86
CA VAL A 121 27.26 -3.10 -48.70
C VAL A 121 27.43 -1.66 -48.19
N HIS A 122 27.11 -0.70 -49.07
CA HIS A 122 27.11 0.71 -48.73
C HIS A 122 25.81 1.42 -49.15
N PRO A 123 25.20 2.26 -48.30
CA PRO A 123 25.57 2.54 -46.90
C PRO A 123 24.84 1.60 -45.91
N ALA A 124 25.58 0.98 -44.99
CA ALA A 124 25.03 0.13 -43.93
C ALA A 124 24.46 0.95 -42.76
N VAL A 125 23.51 1.85 -43.04
CA VAL A 125 23.01 2.87 -42.08
C VAL A 125 22.11 2.26 -41.00
N LEU A 126 21.33 1.24 -41.35
CA LEU A 126 20.31 0.68 -40.45
C LEU A 126 20.90 0.00 -39.21
N LEU A 127 22.12 -0.52 -39.31
CA LEU A 127 22.86 -1.12 -38.20
C LEU A 127 23.88 -0.16 -37.57
N ASP A 128 23.94 1.09 -38.03
CA ASP A 128 24.84 2.07 -37.45
C ASP A 128 24.49 2.32 -35.97
N THR A 129 25.49 2.77 -35.21
CA THR A 129 25.36 2.99 -33.77
C THR A 129 24.24 3.97 -33.46
N TYR A 130 24.20 5.10 -34.18
CA TYR A 130 23.19 6.14 -33.94
C TYR A 130 21.77 5.64 -34.19
N GLU A 131 21.54 4.99 -35.34
CA GLU A 131 20.22 4.47 -35.71
C GLU A 131 19.75 3.35 -34.78
N SER A 132 20.67 2.49 -34.35
CA SER A 132 20.37 1.42 -33.38
C SER A 132 19.98 2.01 -32.02
N GLU A 133 20.72 2.99 -31.50
CA GLU A 133 20.42 3.66 -30.25
C GLU A 133 19.07 4.41 -30.31
N PHE A 134 18.81 5.11 -31.42
CA PHE A 134 17.56 5.82 -31.64
C PHE A 134 16.36 4.86 -31.57
N ARG A 135 16.37 3.76 -32.33
CA ARG A 135 15.26 2.79 -32.33
C ARG A 135 15.10 2.09 -30.98
N MET A 136 16.20 1.68 -30.34
CA MET A 136 16.13 1.07 -29.01
C MET A 136 15.55 2.02 -27.97
N SER A 137 15.85 3.31 -28.05
CA SER A 137 15.28 4.32 -27.14
C SER A 137 13.76 4.43 -27.27
N LEU A 138 13.21 4.37 -28.49
CA LEU A 138 11.78 4.41 -28.73
C LEU A 138 11.07 3.11 -28.32
N ARG A 139 11.70 1.96 -28.57
CA ARG A 139 11.21 0.66 -28.08
C ARG A 139 11.15 0.60 -26.56
N PHE A 140 12.18 1.10 -25.89
CA PHE A 140 12.22 1.19 -24.44
C PHE A 140 11.13 2.13 -23.91
N ALA A 141 10.95 3.31 -24.51
CA ALA A 141 9.88 4.22 -24.14
C ALA A 141 8.49 3.59 -24.33
N ALA A 142 8.28 2.80 -25.38
CA ALA A 142 7.04 2.04 -25.59
C ALA A 142 6.82 0.95 -24.53
N ALA A 143 7.88 0.23 -24.14
CA ALA A 143 7.79 -0.81 -23.10
C ALA A 143 7.55 -0.25 -21.69
N ILE A 144 8.00 0.97 -21.40
CA ILE A 144 7.74 1.64 -20.12
C ILE A 144 6.34 2.28 -20.07
N LYS A 145 5.65 2.43 -21.20
CA LYS A 145 4.34 3.08 -21.26
C LYS A 145 3.32 2.56 -20.23
N PRO A 146 3.20 1.26 -19.93
CA PRO A 146 2.30 0.77 -18.88
C PRO A 146 2.58 1.34 -17.48
N LEU A 147 3.82 1.73 -17.18
CA LEU A 147 4.21 2.35 -15.91
C LEU A 147 3.74 3.81 -15.79
N VAL A 148 3.78 4.56 -16.89
CA VAL A 148 3.51 6.02 -16.91
C VAL A 148 2.13 6.38 -17.46
N GLY A 149 1.40 5.39 -18.00
CA GLY A 149 0.08 5.55 -18.59
C GLY A 149 0.07 6.47 -19.82
N LEU A 150 -0.87 7.42 -19.85
CA LEU A 150 -0.89 8.50 -20.85
C LEU A 150 0.14 9.61 -20.53
N GLY A 151 0.75 9.57 -19.35
CA GLY A 151 1.86 10.43 -18.97
C GLY A 151 3.15 10.05 -19.71
N ARG A 152 4.10 10.99 -19.74
CA ARG A 152 5.44 10.77 -20.32
C ARG A 152 6.55 10.77 -19.28
N ARG A 153 6.19 10.73 -18.00
CA ARG A 153 7.13 10.99 -16.91
C ARG A 153 7.07 9.92 -15.85
N PHE A 154 8.24 9.48 -15.43
CA PHE A 154 8.43 8.73 -14.20
C PHE A 154 9.32 9.59 -13.28
N GLY A 155 8.68 10.31 -12.36
CA GLY A 155 9.36 11.33 -11.55
C GLY A 155 10.04 12.40 -12.41
N GLN A 156 11.37 12.49 -12.32
CA GLN A 156 12.18 13.45 -13.09
C GLN A 156 12.55 12.95 -14.49
N ILE A 157 12.37 11.66 -14.79
CA ILE A 157 12.68 11.10 -16.10
C ILE A 157 11.50 11.39 -17.05
N THR A 158 11.81 11.93 -18.23
CA THR A 158 10.83 12.18 -19.30
C THR A 158 11.16 11.29 -20.50
N PHE A 159 10.18 10.52 -20.95
CA PHE A 159 10.30 9.62 -22.08
C PHE A 159 9.79 10.28 -23.38
N PRO A 160 10.41 9.98 -24.53
CA PRO A 160 9.89 10.42 -25.82
C PRO A 160 8.52 9.78 -26.09
N GLU A 161 7.71 10.42 -26.93
CA GLU A 161 6.47 9.81 -27.41
C GLU A 161 6.79 8.70 -28.40
N ALA A 162 6.71 7.46 -27.94
CA ALA A 162 6.78 6.30 -28.82
C ALA A 162 5.36 5.85 -29.19
N ARG A 163 4.99 6.02 -30.46
CA ARG A 163 3.82 5.38 -31.08
C ARG A 163 4.26 4.13 -31.86
N SER A 164 3.30 3.33 -32.31
CA SER A 164 3.54 2.20 -33.22
C SER A 164 4.53 2.58 -34.34
N PRO A 165 5.49 1.73 -34.73
CA PRO A 165 5.54 0.26 -34.56
C PRO A 165 6.36 -0.26 -33.37
N TYR A 166 6.73 0.59 -32.41
CA TYR A 166 7.67 0.22 -31.34
C TYR A 166 7.08 -0.64 -30.21
N ASP A 167 5.78 -0.93 -30.28
CA ASP A 167 5.02 -1.85 -29.43
C ASP A 167 5.06 -3.31 -29.90
N LYS A 168 5.57 -3.56 -31.11
CA LYS A 168 5.71 -4.90 -31.69
C LYS A 168 6.93 -5.66 -31.13
N PRO A 169 7.00 -7.00 -31.29
CA PRO A 169 8.15 -7.79 -30.87
C PRO A 169 9.48 -7.28 -31.45
N TRP A 170 10.39 -6.85 -30.58
CA TRP A 170 11.61 -6.12 -30.96
C TRP A 170 12.49 -6.89 -31.95
N ARG A 171 12.71 -8.18 -31.70
CA ARG A 171 13.54 -9.04 -32.56
C ARG A 171 13.03 -9.10 -34.00
N ALA A 172 11.73 -9.29 -34.20
CA ALA A 172 11.15 -9.46 -35.54
C ALA A 172 11.30 -8.18 -36.37
N GLU A 173 11.08 -7.02 -35.73
CA GLU A 173 11.22 -5.73 -36.40
C GLU A 173 12.68 -5.36 -36.69
N GLU A 174 13.62 -5.61 -35.75
CA GLU A 174 15.05 -5.42 -36.04
C GLU A 174 15.55 -6.35 -37.15
N GLN A 175 15.07 -7.60 -37.17
CA GLN A 175 15.40 -8.55 -38.24
C GLN A 175 14.84 -8.08 -39.58
N ALA A 176 13.60 -7.58 -39.64
CA ALA A 176 13.01 -7.06 -40.88
C ALA A 176 13.80 -5.87 -41.45
N LEU A 177 14.33 -5.01 -40.58
CA LEU A 177 15.17 -3.88 -40.98
C LEU A 177 16.55 -4.33 -41.50
N ALA A 178 17.21 -5.26 -40.80
CA ALA A 178 18.57 -5.66 -41.13
C ALA A 178 18.65 -6.69 -42.28
N ASN A 179 17.61 -7.53 -42.45
CA ASN A 179 17.60 -8.64 -43.38
C ASN A 179 17.93 -8.28 -44.84
N PRO A 180 17.42 -7.17 -45.41
CA PRO A 180 17.74 -6.82 -46.80
C PRO A 180 19.24 -6.63 -47.03
N ASP A 181 19.91 -5.88 -46.17
CA ASP A 181 21.35 -5.59 -46.30
C ASP A 181 22.19 -6.82 -45.95
N ILE A 182 21.83 -7.56 -44.89
CA ILE A 182 22.49 -8.82 -44.54
C ILE A 182 22.34 -9.84 -45.67
N SER A 183 21.15 -9.99 -46.25
CA SER A 183 20.92 -10.92 -47.36
C SER A 183 21.68 -10.52 -48.61
N ARG A 184 21.76 -9.21 -48.91
CA ARG A 184 22.57 -8.68 -50.02
C ARG A 184 24.05 -9.05 -49.83
N ALA A 185 24.56 -8.83 -48.61
CA ALA A 185 25.94 -9.16 -48.25
C ALA A 185 26.25 -10.65 -48.38
N LEU A 186 25.39 -11.50 -47.86
CA LEU A 186 25.57 -12.95 -47.89
C LEU A 186 25.48 -13.53 -49.31
N LYS A 187 24.71 -12.90 -50.22
CA LYS A 187 24.59 -13.32 -51.62
C LYS A 187 25.72 -12.81 -52.51
N GLY A 188 26.58 -11.93 -52.01
CA GLY A 188 27.61 -11.28 -52.84
C GLY A 188 27.03 -10.37 -53.93
N SER A 189 25.77 -9.96 -53.81
CA SER A 189 25.04 -9.22 -54.84
C SER A 189 25.10 -7.72 -54.53
N PHE A 190 26.24 -7.08 -54.80
CA PHE A 190 26.48 -5.66 -54.52
C PHE A 190 26.25 -4.81 -55.77
#